data_AF-A0A926I4D0-F1
#
_entry.id   AF-A0A926I4D0-F1
#
_cell.length_a   1.000
_cell.length_b   1.000
_cell.length_c   1.000
_cell.angle_alpha   90.00
_cell.angle_beta   90.00
_cell.angle_gamma   90.00
#
_symmetry.space_group_name_H-M   'P 1'
#
loop_
_entity.id
_entity.type
_entity.pdbx_description
1 polymer ?
#
loop_
_entity_poly.entity_id
_entity_poly.type
_entity_poly.pdbx_seq_one_letter_code
_entity_poly.pdbx_strand_id
1 'polypeptide(L)' 'MKKPKFPVVSLVLMLIYLIGGSILCALPNLPAIAGGIDIAVWIIGYVGYVYVILACLYYAKKGK' A
#
# COMPACT_ATOMS: atom_id res chain seq x y z
N MET A 1 -16.15 -22.12 -17.00
CA MET A 1 -15.33 -21.22 -16.14
C MET A 1 -15.87 -19.80 -16.25
N LYS A 2 -16.29 -19.16 -15.15
CA LYS A 2 -16.73 -17.73 -15.18
C LYS A 2 -15.52 -16.86 -15.53
N LYS A 3 -15.65 -15.95 -16.51
CA LYS A 3 -14.58 -14.98 -16.84
C LYS A 3 -14.16 -14.24 -15.56
N PRO A 4 -12.86 -14.17 -15.22
CA PRO A 4 -12.41 -13.38 -14.10
C PRO A 4 -12.77 -11.92 -14.36
N LYS A 5 -13.55 -11.33 -13.45
CA LYS A 5 -13.89 -9.90 -13.50
C LYS A 5 -12.64 -9.11 -13.13
N PHE A 6 -12.33 -8.08 -13.92
CA PHE A 6 -11.14 -7.27 -13.69
C PHE A 6 -11.17 -6.65 -12.28
N PRO A 7 -10.09 -6.79 -11.48
CA PRO A 7 -10.08 -6.36 -10.08
C PRO A 7 -9.83 -4.85 -9.97
N VAL A 8 -10.78 -4.04 -10.42
CA VAL A 8 -10.68 -2.57 -10.47
C VAL A 8 -10.28 -1.98 -9.12
N VAL A 9 -10.87 -2.48 -8.02
CA VAL A 9 -10.58 -1.97 -6.67
C VAL A 9 -9.13 -2.26 -6.27
N SER A 10 -8.64 -3.47 -6.52
CA SER A 10 -7.23 -3.83 -6.25
C SER A 10 -6.26 -3.02 -7.11
N LEU A 11 -6.61 -2.72 -8.36
CA LEU A 11 -5.80 -1.86 -9.22
C LEU A 11 -5.73 -0.43 -8.68
N VAL A 12 -6.86 0.16 -8.32
CA VAL A 12 -6.92 1.52 -7.73
C VAL A 12 -6.11 1.57 -6.45
N LEU A 13 -6.25 0.55 -5.61
CA LEU A 13 -5.49 0.43 -4.37
C LEU A 13 -3.96 0.35 -4.66
N MET A 14 -3.56 -0.50 -5.60
CA MET A 14 -2.17 -0.64 -6.02
C MET A 14 -1.58 0.69 -6.54
N LEU A 15 -2.35 1.46 -7.31
CA LEU A 15 -1.93 2.77 -7.81
C LEU A 15 -1.74 3.80 -6.69
N ILE A 16 -2.64 3.83 -5.70
CA ILE A 16 -2.51 4.71 -4.54
C ILE A 16 -1.23 4.38 -3.75
N TYR A 17 -0.98 3.09 -3.52
CA TYR A 17 0.22 2.65 -2.81
C TYR A 17 1.50 3.00 -3.59
N LEU A 18 1.53 2.70 -4.89
CA LEU A 18 2.68 2.96 -5.75
C LEU A 18 3.00 4.46 -5.84
N ILE A 19 2.00 5.28 -6.17
CA ILE A 19 2.18 6.72 -6.38
C ILE A 19 2.49 7.40 -5.03
N GLY A 20 1.70 7.11 -4.00
CA GLY A 20 1.90 7.68 -2.67
C GLY A 20 3.26 7.32 -2.09
N GLY A 21 3.67 6.06 -2.20
CA GLY A 21 4.99 5.60 -1.75
C GLY A 21 6.14 6.21 -2.56
N SER A 22 6.00 6.30 -3.88
CA SER A 22 7.02 6.93 -4.74
C SER A 22 7.23 8.41 -4.41
N ILE A 23 6.14 9.15 -4.15
CA ILE A 23 6.21 10.56 -3.75
C ILE A 23 6.90 10.71 -2.39
N LEU A 24 6.52 9.89 -1.41
CA LEU A 24 7.12 9.89 -0.08
C LEU A 24 8.62 9.61 -0.13
N CYS A 25 9.06 8.63 -0.92
CA CYS A 25 10.49 8.32 -1.11
C CYS A 25 11.25 9.41 -1.88
N ALA A 26 10.57 10.21 -2.69
CA ALA A 26 11.21 11.28 -3.47
C ALA A 26 11.45 12.56 -2.64
N LEU A 27 10.91 12.64 -1.41
CA LEU A 27 11.12 13.79 -0.54
C LEU A 27 12.54 13.75 0.09
N PRO A 28 13.37 14.77 -0.15
CA PRO A 28 14.71 14.83 0.43
C PRO A 28 14.67 15.22 1.92
N ASN A 29 15.71 14.82 2.65
CA ASN A 29 15.96 15.24 4.04
C ASN A 29 14.85 14.88 5.04
N LEU A 30 14.11 13.82 4.77
CA LEU A 30 13.15 13.29 5.73
C LEU A 30 13.89 12.79 6.99
N PRO A 31 13.31 13.00 8.19
CA PRO A 31 13.95 12.61 9.44
C PRO A 31 14.14 11.10 9.48
N ALA A 32 15.35 10.68 9.80
CA ALA A 32 15.65 9.28 10.09
C ALA A 32 15.07 8.90 11.45
N ILE A 33 14.43 7.74 11.51
CA ILE A 33 13.94 7.12 12.75
C ILE A 33 14.85 5.96 13.15
N ALA A 34 14.42 5.16 14.14
CA ALA A 34 15.18 4.05 14.69
C ALA A 34 15.82 3.17 13.60
N GLY A 35 17.13 2.95 13.71
CA GLY A 35 17.90 2.16 12.75
C GLY A 35 18.41 2.91 11.51
N GLY A 36 18.27 4.24 11.44
CA GLY A 36 18.77 5.04 10.32
C GLY A 36 17.89 4.97 9.07
N ILE A 37 16.70 4.37 9.20
CA ILE A 37 15.71 4.30 8.13
C ILE A 37 14.92 5.61 8.12
N ASP A 38 14.74 6.18 6.93
CA ASP A 38 13.92 7.38 6.74
C ASP A 38 12.44 7.11 7.08
N ILE A 39 11.75 8.12 7.60
CA ILE A 39 10.34 8.02 7.97
C ILE A 39 9.42 7.62 6.81
N ALA A 40 9.72 8.00 5.57
CA ALA A 40 8.95 7.57 4.40
C ALA A 40 9.08 6.06 4.17
N VAL A 41 10.28 5.48 4.22
CA VAL A 41 10.49 4.03 4.09
C VAL A 41 9.77 3.28 5.21
N TRP A 42 9.78 3.80 6.43
CA TRP A 42 9.03 3.20 7.54
C TRP A 42 7.52 3.26 7.31
N ILE A 43 6.99 4.42 6.91
CA ILE A 43 5.58 4.58 6.58
C ILE A 43 5.18 3.61 5.47
N ILE A 44 5.94 3.53 4.38
CA ILE A 44 5.61 2.65 3.25
C ILE A 44 5.67 1.17 3.67
N GLY A 45 6.74 0.78 4.37
CA GLY A 45 6.93 -0.60 4.82
C GLY A 45 5.85 -1.05 5.80
N TYR A 46 5.55 -0.26 6.83
CA TYR A 46 4.61 -0.63 7.89
C TYR A 46 3.15 -0.35 7.53
N VAL A 47 2.85 0.77 6.87
CA VAL A 47 1.50 1.06 6.37
C VAL A 47 1.13 0.11 5.22
N GLY A 48 2.10 -0.39 4.46
CA GLY A 48 1.90 -1.46 3.48
C GLY A 48 1.27 -2.72 4.09
N TYR A 49 1.67 -3.12 5.31
CA TYR A 49 1.01 -4.24 5.99
C TYR A 49 -0.44 -3.94 6.37
N VAL A 50 -0.71 -2.74 6.90
CA VAL A 50 -2.09 -2.29 7.19
C VAL A 50 -2.93 -2.32 5.91
N TYR A 51 -2.34 -1.91 4.80
CA TYR A 51 -2.96 -1.91 3.49
C TYR A 51 -3.38 -3.30 3.01
N VAL A 52 -2.46 -4.27 3.12
CA VAL A 52 -2.72 -5.68 2.77
C VAL A 52 -3.81 -6.25 3.67
N ILE A 53 -3.76 -5.97 4.98
CA ILE A 53 -4.79 -6.41 5.93
C ILE A 53 -6.16 -5.86 5.53
N LEU A 54 -6.27 -4.56 5.23
CA LEU A 54 -7.52 -3.93 4.80
C LEU A 54 -8.02 -4.52 3.47
N ALA A 55 -7.13 -4.82 2.53
CA ALA A 55 -7.49 -5.46 1.26
C ALA A 55 -8.04 -6.88 1.47
N CYS A 56 -7.42 -7.67 2.36
CA CYS A 56 -7.91 -8.99 2.75
C CYS A 56 -9.28 -8.91 3.45
N LEU A 57 -9.46 -7.98 4.39
CA LEU A 57 -10.74 -7.74 5.06
C LEU A 57 -11.82 -7.30 4.09
N TYR A 58 -11.49 -6.41 3.15
CA TYR A 58 -12.40 -5.97 2.09
C TYR A 58 -12.84 -7.14 1.20
N TYR A 59 -11.90 -8.00 0.79
CA TYR A 59 -12.19 -9.19 0.00
C TYR A 59 -13.10 -10.16 0.77
N ALA A 60 -12.76 -10.47 2.03
CA ALA A 60 -13.57 -11.34 2.89
C ALA A 60 -14.99 -10.79 3.08
N LYS A 61 -15.15 -9.47 3.27
CA LYS A 61 -16.46 -8.83 3.43
C LYS A 61 -17.29 -8.78 2.15
N LYS A 62 -16.64 -8.71 0.98
CA LYS A 62 -17.31 -8.64 -0.34
C LYS A 62 -17.79 -9.99 -0.86
N GLY A 63 -17.46 -11.09 -0.19
CA GLY A 63 -18.02 -12.41 -0.48
C GLY A 63 -17.62 -12.93 -1.86
N LYS A 64 -16.46 -13.57 -1.90
CA LYS A 64 -16.32 -14.79 -2.69
C LYS A 64 -16.13 -15.94 -1.71
#